data_AF-A0A7J9NBX5-F1
#
_entry.id   AF-A0A7J9NBX5-F1
#
_cell.length_a   1.000
_cell.length_b   1.000
_cell.length_c   1.000
_cell.angle_alpha   90.00
_cell.angle_beta   90.00
_cell.angle_gamma   90.00
#
_symmetry.space_group_name_H-M   'P 1'
#
loop_
_entity.id
_entity.type
_entity.pdbx_description
1 polymer ?
#
loop_
_entity_poly.entity_id
_entity_poly.type
_entity_poly.pdbx_seq_one_letter_code
_entity_poly.pdbx_strand_id
1 'polypeptide(L)'
;QIRVSAVLTNGAYLLNVDCDHYFNNSKALKEAMCFMMDPAYGRKTCYVQFPQRFDGIDLHDRYANRNIVFFDINLKGLDGIQGPVYVGTGCCFNRQALYGYDPVLTEADLEPNIIVKSCCGSRKKGKSGNKKYIDKKRAAKRTESTIPIFNMEDIEEGVEGYEEERSLLMSQKRLEKRFGQSPVFIAATFMEQGGIPPSTNPATLLKEAIHVISCGYEDKTEWGKEIGWIYGSVTEDILTGFKMHARGWISIYCMPPRPAFKGSAPINLSDRLNQVLRWALGSIEILLSRHCPIWYGYKGRLRLLERLAYINTIVYPLTSIPLLAYCMLPAFCLLTGKFIIPEGLLKVLAGIDTNFTVTSKASDDDGDFAELYVFKWTSLLIPPTTVLIINLVGIVAGVSYAINSGYQSWGPLFGKLFFAIWVIAHLYPFLKGLVGRQNRTPTIVIVWSILLASIFSLLWVRIDPFTSEATKAAANGQCGINC
;
A
#
# COMPACT_ATOMS: atom_id res chain seq x y z
N GLN A 1 4.51 -22.83 -9.81
CA GLN A 1 3.90 -23.62 -8.70
C GLN A 1 2.42 -23.95 -8.95
N ILE A 2 1.57 -22.96 -9.29
CA ILE A 2 0.12 -23.19 -9.54
C ILE A 2 -0.12 -24.27 -10.61
N ARG A 3 0.64 -24.23 -11.71
CA ARG A 3 0.54 -25.18 -12.83
C ARG A 3 0.83 -26.63 -12.41
N VAL A 4 1.96 -26.86 -11.77
CA VAL A 4 2.36 -28.22 -11.35
C VAL A 4 1.41 -28.82 -10.32
N SER A 5 0.90 -27.99 -9.39
CA SER A 5 -0.11 -28.43 -8.41
C SER A 5 -1.40 -28.91 -9.10
N ALA A 6 -1.81 -28.26 -10.20
CA ALA A 6 -3.00 -28.64 -10.96
C ALA A 6 -2.85 -30.00 -11.65
N VAL A 7 -1.63 -30.37 -12.05
CA VAL A 7 -1.36 -31.68 -12.67
C VAL A 7 -1.27 -32.78 -11.61
N LEU A 8 -0.67 -32.50 -10.45
CA LEU A 8 -0.36 -33.52 -9.44
C LEU A 8 -1.47 -33.81 -8.43
N THR A 9 -2.28 -32.82 -8.07
CA THR A 9 -3.35 -33.00 -7.06
C THR A 9 -4.63 -32.23 -7.37
N ASN A 10 -4.51 -31.12 -8.10
CA ASN A 10 -5.61 -30.24 -8.51
C ASN A 10 -6.52 -29.80 -7.35
N GLY A 11 -5.96 -29.36 -6.23
CA GLY A 11 -6.78 -28.84 -5.12
C GLY A 11 -7.49 -27.53 -5.49
N ALA A 12 -8.81 -27.44 -5.30
CA ALA A 12 -9.62 -26.27 -5.67
C ALA A 12 -9.21 -24.95 -4.98
N TYR A 13 -8.58 -25.06 -3.80
CA TYR A 13 -8.07 -23.93 -3.03
C TYR A 13 -6.55 -24.02 -2.86
N LEU A 14 -5.89 -22.87 -2.82
CA LEU A 14 -4.45 -22.72 -2.71
C LEU A 14 -4.12 -21.78 -1.56
N LEU A 15 -3.35 -22.23 -0.58
CA LEU A 15 -2.87 -21.36 0.49
C LEU A 15 -1.46 -20.86 0.17
N ASN A 16 -1.26 -19.54 0.11
CA ASN A 16 0.07 -18.94 0.02
C ASN A 16 0.61 -18.58 1.42
N VAL A 17 1.84 -19.01 1.72
CA VAL A 17 2.53 -18.74 2.98
C VAL A 17 4.03 -18.57 2.69
N ASP A 18 4.61 -17.48 3.19
CA ASP A 18 6.04 -17.20 3.11
C ASP A 18 6.86 -18.02 4.11
N CYS A 19 8.15 -18.23 3.81
CA CYS A 19 9.06 -19.04 4.63
C CYS A 19 9.25 -18.52 6.06
N ASP A 20 9.09 -17.22 6.28
CA ASP A 20 9.20 -16.57 7.58
C ASP A 20 7.89 -16.62 8.39
N HIS A 21 6.83 -17.20 7.83
CA HIS A 21 5.52 -17.36 8.47
C HIS A 21 5.18 -18.84 8.71
N TYR A 22 4.53 -19.11 9.84
CA TYR A 22 4.09 -20.44 10.24
C TYR A 22 2.64 -20.44 10.74
N PHE A 23 2.01 -21.61 10.73
CA PHE A 23 0.69 -21.81 11.30
C PHE A 23 0.74 -21.73 12.82
N ASN A 24 0.08 -20.72 13.39
CA ASN A 24 -0.10 -20.62 14.83
C ASN A 24 -1.44 -21.21 15.29
N ASN A 25 -2.46 -21.29 14.42
CA ASN A 25 -3.74 -21.93 14.71
C ASN A 25 -4.01 -23.07 13.71
N SER A 26 -4.13 -24.31 14.20
CA SER A 26 -4.48 -25.47 13.35
C SER A 26 -5.88 -25.40 12.74
N LYS A 27 -6.73 -24.48 13.21
CA LYS A 27 -8.07 -24.22 12.66
C LYS A 27 -8.09 -23.23 11.49
N ALA A 28 -6.96 -22.60 11.14
CA ALA A 28 -6.90 -21.56 10.10
C ALA A 28 -7.52 -22.01 8.76
N LEU A 29 -7.21 -23.23 8.31
CA LEU A 29 -7.79 -23.78 7.08
C LEU A 29 -9.30 -24.01 7.21
N LYS A 30 -9.76 -24.54 8.35
CA LYS A 30 -11.18 -24.75 8.60
C LYS A 30 -11.97 -23.44 8.62
N GLU A 31 -11.39 -22.39 9.18
CA GLU A 31 -11.96 -21.05 9.20
C GLU A 31 -12.04 -20.45 7.79
N ALA A 32 -10.98 -20.58 6.98
CA ALA A 32 -11.02 -20.16 5.57
C ALA A 32 -12.11 -20.91 4.78
N MET A 33 -12.23 -22.22 4.98
CA MET A 33 -13.24 -23.04 4.31
C MET A 33 -14.66 -22.69 4.74
N CYS A 34 -14.87 -22.18 5.96
CA CYS A 34 -16.20 -21.71 6.39
C CYS A 34 -16.76 -20.64 5.45
N PHE A 35 -15.90 -19.75 4.95
CA PHE A 35 -16.32 -18.70 4.01
C PHE A 35 -16.35 -19.19 2.56
N MET A 36 -15.34 -19.95 2.15
CA MET A 36 -15.21 -20.44 0.77
C MET A 36 -16.27 -21.48 0.39
N MET A 37 -16.79 -22.23 1.38
CA MET A 37 -17.82 -23.24 1.17
C MET A 37 -19.24 -22.70 1.42
N ASP A 38 -19.39 -21.42 1.78
CA ASP A 38 -20.70 -20.80 1.95
C ASP A 38 -21.43 -20.76 0.58
N PRO A 39 -22.63 -21.33 0.45
CA PRO A 39 -23.41 -21.29 -0.79
C PRO A 39 -23.70 -19.88 -1.30
N ALA A 40 -23.81 -18.89 -0.40
CA ALA A 40 -24.16 -17.51 -0.74
C ALA A 40 -22.94 -16.70 -1.22
N TYR A 41 -21.81 -16.80 -0.50
CA TYR A 41 -20.63 -15.97 -0.73
C TYR A 41 -19.46 -16.71 -1.37
N GLY A 42 -19.28 -18.00 -1.09
CA GLY A 42 -18.11 -18.78 -1.49
C GLY A 42 -17.85 -18.79 -3.01
N ARG A 43 -18.91 -18.80 -3.82
CA ARG A 43 -18.81 -18.74 -5.30
C ARG A 43 -18.28 -17.40 -5.83
N LYS A 44 -18.35 -16.33 -5.04
CA LYS A 44 -17.89 -14.98 -5.38
C LYS A 44 -16.56 -14.62 -4.71
N THR A 45 -16.13 -15.42 -3.73
CA THR A 45 -14.90 -15.19 -2.97
C THR A 45 -13.68 -15.66 -3.77
N CYS A 46 -12.78 -14.72 -4.07
CA CYS A 46 -11.50 -15.06 -4.70
C CYS A 46 -10.45 -15.49 -3.69
N TYR A 47 -10.40 -14.88 -2.51
CA TYR A 47 -9.49 -15.27 -1.46
C TYR A 47 -9.95 -14.85 -0.06
N VAL A 48 -9.49 -15.58 0.94
CA VAL A 48 -9.60 -15.24 2.36
C VAL A 48 -8.22 -14.83 2.86
N GLN A 49 -8.09 -13.56 3.25
CA GLN A 49 -6.85 -12.98 3.79
C GLN A 49 -6.88 -13.02 5.33
N PHE A 50 -5.80 -13.50 5.93
CA PHE A 50 -5.60 -13.45 7.37
C PHE A 50 -4.67 -12.28 7.77
N PRO A 51 -4.82 -11.72 8.98
CA PRO A 51 -3.90 -10.71 9.50
C PRO A 51 -2.50 -11.31 9.67
N GLN A 52 -1.47 -10.63 9.15
CA GLN A 52 -0.09 -10.96 9.46
C GLN A 52 0.23 -10.46 10.86
N ARG A 53 0.69 -11.36 11.72
CA ARG A 53 1.13 -11.04 13.08
C ARG A 53 2.57 -11.47 13.23
N PHE A 54 3.37 -10.70 13.95
CA PHE A 54 4.78 -11.00 14.12
C PHE A 54 5.16 -11.31 15.56
N ASP A 55 6.12 -12.20 15.73
CA ASP A 55 6.79 -12.49 17.00
C ASP A 55 8.11 -11.71 17.11
N GLY A 56 8.72 -11.69 18.30
CA GLY A 56 10.02 -11.06 18.53
C GLY A 56 10.02 -9.53 18.45
N ILE A 57 8.86 -8.92 18.69
CA ILE A 57 8.72 -7.46 18.68
C ILE A 57 8.99 -6.93 20.09
N ASP A 58 9.87 -5.93 20.18
CA ASP A 58 10.15 -5.19 21.41
C ASP A 58 8.86 -4.71 22.09
N LEU A 59 8.90 -4.65 23.42
CA LEU A 59 7.79 -4.25 24.29
C LEU A 59 7.30 -2.83 23.94
N HIS A 60 8.22 -1.97 23.52
CA HIS A 60 7.95 -0.59 23.11
C HIS A 60 7.62 -0.41 21.61
N ASP A 61 7.75 -1.47 20.78
CA ASP A 61 7.54 -1.45 19.32
C ASP A 61 7.98 -0.14 18.63
N ARG A 62 9.21 0.30 18.91
CA ARG A 62 9.70 1.62 18.49
C ARG A 62 9.72 1.80 16.97
N TYR A 63 9.84 0.71 16.22
CA TYR A 63 9.84 0.70 14.75
C TYR A 63 8.45 0.51 14.15
N ALA A 64 7.40 0.42 14.99
CA ALA A 64 6.02 0.18 14.58
C ALA A 64 5.88 -1.02 13.63
N ASN A 65 6.61 -2.10 13.92
CA ASN A 65 6.67 -3.29 13.07
C ASN A 65 5.36 -4.08 13.07
N ARG A 66 4.51 -3.93 14.10
CA ARG A 66 3.20 -4.59 14.15
C ARG A 66 2.25 -4.12 13.07
N ASN A 67 2.39 -2.87 12.60
CA ASN A 67 1.52 -2.24 11.62
C ASN A 67 0.01 -2.44 11.87
N ILE A 68 -0.41 -2.39 13.15
CA ILE A 68 -1.77 -2.73 13.58
C ILE A 68 -2.84 -1.82 12.96
N VAL A 69 -2.53 -0.55 12.65
CA VAL A 69 -3.49 0.37 12.03
C VAL A 69 -3.87 -0.12 10.63
N PHE A 70 -2.89 -0.60 9.87
CA PHE A 70 -3.15 -1.15 8.55
C PHE A 70 -3.99 -2.44 8.63
N PHE A 71 -3.56 -3.40 9.46
CA PHE A 71 -4.25 -4.70 9.56
C PHE A 71 -5.60 -4.62 10.29
N ASP A 72 -5.69 -3.92 11.42
CA ASP A 72 -6.86 -3.99 12.30
C ASP A 72 -7.89 -2.88 12.08
N ILE A 73 -7.53 -1.80 11.36
CA ILE A 73 -8.45 -0.70 11.05
C ILE A 73 -8.71 -0.65 9.55
N ASN A 74 -7.66 -0.50 8.73
CA ASN A 74 -7.82 -0.30 7.29
C ASN A 74 -8.38 -1.54 6.59
N LEU A 75 -7.72 -2.70 6.72
CA LEU A 75 -8.19 -3.92 6.04
C LEU A 75 -9.57 -4.39 6.51
N LYS A 76 -9.89 -4.25 7.81
CA LYS A 76 -11.26 -4.47 8.31
C LYS A 76 -12.27 -3.51 7.67
N GLY A 77 -11.90 -2.25 7.47
CA GLY A 77 -12.75 -1.27 6.80
C GLY A 77 -13.04 -1.65 5.34
N LEU A 78 -12.04 -2.15 4.63
CA LEU A 78 -12.18 -2.60 3.23
C LEU A 78 -13.04 -3.88 3.10
N ASP A 79 -13.03 -4.73 4.13
CA ASP A 79 -13.87 -5.94 4.20
C ASP A 79 -15.37 -5.62 4.06
N GLY A 80 -15.82 -4.47 4.57
CA GLY A 80 -17.20 -4.02 4.42
C GLY A 80 -17.58 -3.55 3.00
N ILE A 81 -16.62 -3.38 2.10
CA ILE A 81 -16.84 -2.86 0.75
C ILE A 81 -16.75 -3.97 -0.28
N GLN A 82 -15.55 -4.47 -0.56
CA GLN A 82 -15.30 -5.54 -1.54
C GLN A 82 -14.30 -6.57 -1.01
N GLY A 83 -13.65 -6.29 0.12
CA GLY A 83 -12.68 -7.18 0.73
C GLY A 83 -11.30 -6.53 0.90
N PRO A 84 -10.42 -7.11 1.73
CA PRO A 84 -9.05 -6.63 1.91
C PRO A 84 -8.21 -6.84 0.65
N VAL A 85 -7.15 -6.05 0.49
CA VAL A 85 -6.14 -6.29 -0.55
C VAL A 85 -5.27 -7.50 -0.20
N TYR A 86 -4.73 -8.18 -1.22
CA TYR A 86 -3.74 -9.24 -1.02
C TYR A 86 -2.38 -8.67 -0.60
N VAL A 87 -1.81 -9.23 0.47
CA VAL A 87 -0.60 -8.71 1.15
C VAL A 87 0.59 -9.68 1.17
N GLY A 88 0.56 -10.72 0.34
CA GLY A 88 1.71 -11.60 0.10
C GLY A 88 1.73 -12.92 0.88
N THR A 89 1.13 -13.02 2.07
CA THR A 89 1.14 -14.27 2.87
C THR A 89 -0.15 -14.46 3.66
N GLY A 90 -0.37 -15.70 4.11
CA GLY A 90 -1.54 -16.08 4.92
C GLY A 90 -2.84 -15.88 4.16
N CYS A 91 -2.88 -16.28 2.88
CA CYS A 91 -4.01 -16.03 2.00
C CYS A 91 -4.46 -17.32 1.31
N CYS A 92 -5.73 -17.68 1.48
CA CYS A 92 -6.33 -18.86 0.85
C CYS A 92 -7.10 -18.44 -0.40
N PHE A 93 -6.59 -18.79 -1.57
CA PHE A 93 -7.15 -18.44 -2.87
C PHE A 93 -8.05 -19.53 -3.45
N ASN A 94 -9.09 -19.10 -4.15
CA ASN A 94 -9.84 -19.93 -5.09
C ASN A 94 -9.04 -20.05 -6.40
N ARG A 95 -8.74 -21.29 -6.80
CA ARG A 95 -7.93 -21.60 -7.99
C ARG A 95 -8.53 -21.03 -9.27
N GLN A 96 -9.86 -21.08 -9.43
CA GLN A 96 -10.54 -20.57 -10.63
C GLN A 96 -10.34 -19.06 -10.79
N ALA A 97 -10.34 -18.32 -9.68
CA ALA A 97 -10.08 -16.90 -9.69
C ALA A 97 -8.64 -16.58 -10.14
N LEU A 98 -7.66 -17.42 -9.78
CA LEU A 98 -6.25 -17.28 -10.20
C LEU A 98 -6.03 -17.61 -11.68
N TYR A 99 -6.81 -18.55 -12.23
CA TYR A 99 -6.89 -18.80 -13.67
C TYR A 99 -7.53 -17.66 -14.46
N GLY A 100 -8.10 -16.70 -13.74
CA GLY A 100 -8.69 -15.49 -14.30
C GLY A 100 -10.04 -15.72 -14.94
N TYR A 101 -10.78 -16.73 -14.47
CA TYR A 101 -12.22 -16.82 -14.73
C TYR A 101 -12.96 -15.70 -13.99
N ASP A 102 -14.13 -15.34 -14.51
CA ASP A 102 -15.02 -14.36 -13.89
C ASP A 102 -15.85 -15.03 -12.78
N PRO A 103 -16.24 -14.29 -11.73
CA PRO A 103 -17.06 -14.85 -10.67
C PRO A 103 -18.47 -15.19 -11.17
N VAL A 104 -19.07 -16.24 -10.59
CA VAL A 104 -20.46 -16.59 -10.83
C VAL A 104 -21.35 -15.59 -10.07
N LEU A 105 -21.86 -14.59 -10.79
CA LEU A 105 -22.70 -13.54 -10.23
C LEU A 105 -24.18 -13.85 -10.35
N THR A 106 -24.94 -13.48 -9.33
CA THR A 106 -26.42 -13.53 -9.33
C THR A 106 -27.01 -12.27 -9.95
N GLU A 107 -28.29 -12.31 -10.34
CA GLU A 107 -28.97 -11.15 -10.94
C GLU A 107 -28.95 -9.90 -10.07
N ALA A 108 -28.96 -10.06 -8.74
CA ALA A 108 -28.85 -8.97 -7.77
C ALA A 108 -27.47 -8.27 -7.80
N ASP A 109 -26.40 -8.99 -8.13
CA ASP A 109 -25.05 -8.41 -8.22
C ASP A 109 -24.83 -7.67 -9.56
N LEU A 110 -25.69 -7.92 -10.54
CA LEU A 110 -25.64 -7.27 -11.86
C LEU A 110 -26.32 -5.90 -11.85
N GLU A 111 -26.96 -5.50 -10.74
CA GLU A 111 -27.54 -4.17 -10.62
C GLU A 111 -26.42 -3.09 -10.56
N PRO A 112 -26.48 -2.07 -11.43
CA PRO A 112 -25.44 -1.06 -11.46
C PRO A 112 -25.52 -0.18 -10.21
N ASN A 113 -24.53 -0.31 -9.33
CA ASN A 113 -24.28 0.58 -8.19
C ASN A 113 -23.74 1.95 -8.67
N ILE A 114 -24.54 2.69 -9.45
CA ILE A 114 -24.25 4.07 -9.84
C ILE A 114 -25.16 5.00 -9.04
N ILE A 115 -24.74 5.33 -7.82
CA ILE A 115 -25.17 6.55 -7.13
C ILE A 115 -24.15 7.64 -7.49
N VAL A 116 -24.23 8.12 -8.72
CA VAL A 116 -23.76 9.47 -9.07
C VAL A 116 -24.94 10.15 -9.74
N LYS A 117 -25.90 10.59 -8.93
CA LYS A 117 -26.82 11.65 -9.36
C LYS A 117 -25.98 12.92 -9.48
N SER A 118 -25.46 13.14 -10.69
CA SER A 118 -24.89 14.43 -11.09
C SER A 118 -25.94 15.51 -10.84
N CYS A 119 -25.63 16.41 -9.90
CA CYS A 119 -26.35 17.66 -9.64
C CYS A 119 -26.07 18.73 -10.71
N CYS A 120 -26.07 18.37 -12.00
CA CYS A 120 -26.01 19.32 -13.09
C CYS A 120 -27.03 18.92 -14.15
N GLY A 121 -28.16 19.62 -14.16
CA GLY A 121 -29.24 19.42 -15.12
C GLY A 121 -28.79 19.71 -16.55
N SER A 122 -29.21 18.84 -17.47
CA SER A 122 -29.63 19.23 -18.82
C SER A 122 -30.52 18.15 -19.42
N ARG A 123 -31.76 18.53 -19.70
CA ARG A 123 -32.75 17.76 -20.46
C ARG A 123 -32.21 17.44 -21.86
N LYS A 124 -32.32 16.17 -22.29
CA LYS A 124 -32.79 15.80 -23.63
C LYS A 124 -33.34 14.37 -23.64
N LYS A 125 -34.62 14.25 -24.01
CA LYS A 125 -35.40 13.01 -24.24
C LYS A 125 -34.91 12.33 -25.54
N GLY A 126 -34.88 10.99 -25.56
CA GLY A 126 -34.91 10.21 -26.81
C GLY A 126 -34.37 8.78 -26.71
N LYS A 127 -35.29 7.79 -26.74
CA LYS A 127 -35.09 6.34 -26.94
C LYS A 127 -34.43 5.55 -25.79
N SER A 128 -35.20 5.33 -24.71
CA SER A 128 -34.99 4.26 -23.74
C SER A 128 -35.90 3.08 -24.10
N GLY A 129 -35.33 1.93 -24.45
CA GLY A 129 -36.08 0.69 -24.69
C GLY A 129 -35.15 -0.50 -24.95
N ASN A 130 -34.09 -0.33 -25.75
CA ASN A 130 -33.21 -1.44 -26.14
C ASN A 130 -31.81 -1.45 -25.50
N LYS A 131 -31.39 -0.39 -24.82
CA LYS A 131 -30.01 -0.30 -24.30
C LYS A 131 -29.78 -1.20 -23.07
N LYS A 132 -30.76 -1.29 -22.16
CA LYS A 132 -30.69 -2.16 -20.97
C LYS A 132 -30.71 -3.66 -21.31
N TYR A 133 -31.47 -4.05 -22.35
CA TYR A 133 -31.54 -5.44 -22.81
C TYR A 133 -30.27 -5.85 -23.57
N ILE A 134 -29.73 -4.96 -24.42
CA ILE A 134 -28.50 -5.21 -25.18
C ILE A 134 -27.27 -5.25 -24.26
N ASP A 135 -27.15 -4.37 -23.26
CA ASP A 135 -26.02 -4.41 -22.30
C ASP A 135 -26.09 -5.65 -21.38
N LYS A 136 -27.29 -6.08 -20.96
CA LYS A 136 -27.47 -7.37 -20.26
C LYS A 136 -27.06 -8.56 -21.13
N LYS A 137 -27.49 -8.59 -22.40
CA LYS A 137 -27.10 -9.66 -23.35
C LYS A 137 -25.60 -9.65 -23.64
N ARG A 138 -24.94 -8.48 -23.64
CA ARG A 138 -23.49 -8.35 -23.85
C ARG A 138 -22.66 -8.73 -22.61
N ALA A 139 -23.20 -8.50 -21.41
CA ALA A 139 -22.61 -8.94 -20.14
C ALA A 139 -22.78 -10.45 -19.92
N ALA A 140 -23.95 -11.00 -20.26
CA ALA A 140 -24.22 -12.45 -20.28
C ALA A 140 -23.35 -13.16 -21.33
N LYS A 141 -23.24 -12.61 -22.55
CA LYS A 141 -22.37 -13.17 -23.60
C LYS A 141 -20.88 -13.14 -23.26
N ARG A 142 -20.42 -12.24 -22.37
CA ARG A 142 -19.04 -12.23 -21.86
C ARG A 142 -18.79 -13.32 -20.82
N THR A 143 -19.77 -13.58 -19.95
CA THR A 143 -19.72 -14.65 -18.95
C THR A 143 -19.84 -16.02 -19.62
N GLU A 144 -20.69 -16.17 -20.64
CA GLU A 144 -20.78 -17.37 -21.49
C GLU A 144 -19.55 -17.58 -22.38
N SER A 145 -18.93 -16.53 -22.93
CA SER A 145 -17.78 -16.68 -23.85
C SER A 145 -16.49 -17.24 -23.23
N THR A 146 -16.48 -17.46 -21.91
CA THR A 146 -15.32 -17.99 -21.17
C THR A 146 -15.53 -19.44 -20.71
N ILE A 147 -16.75 -19.98 -20.84
CA ILE A 147 -17.07 -21.38 -20.53
C ILE A 147 -17.45 -22.05 -21.87
N PRO A 148 -16.68 -23.01 -22.39
CA PRO A 148 -17.14 -23.78 -23.54
C PRO A 148 -18.35 -24.61 -23.09
N ILE A 149 -19.54 -24.23 -23.56
CA ILE A 149 -20.78 -24.99 -23.34
C ILE A 149 -20.69 -26.25 -24.21
N PHE A 150 -20.40 -27.40 -23.59
CA PHE A 150 -20.86 -28.69 -24.10
C PHE A 150 -22.25 -28.92 -23.51
N ASN A 151 -23.29 -28.44 -24.21
CA ASN A 151 -24.65 -28.96 -24.04
C ASN A 151 -24.97 -29.74 -25.31
N MET A 152 -25.21 -31.03 -25.12
CA MET A 152 -25.51 -32.00 -26.15
C MET A 152 -27.02 -32.13 -26.24
N GLU A 153 -27.69 -31.16 -26.85
CA GLU A 153 -29.12 -31.18 -27.18
C GLU A 153 -29.36 -30.04 -28.17
N ASP A 154 -29.15 -30.36 -29.46
CA ASP A 154 -29.83 -29.81 -30.64
C ASP A 154 -29.09 -30.33 -31.88
N ILE A 155 -29.47 -31.54 -32.32
CA ILE A 155 -29.09 -32.08 -33.63
C ILE A 155 -30.17 -31.60 -34.61
N GLU A 156 -29.87 -30.56 -35.39
CA GLU A 156 -30.50 -30.37 -36.70
C GLU A 156 -29.43 -30.48 -37.78
N GLU A 157 -29.56 -31.54 -38.58
CA GLU A 157 -28.65 -31.92 -39.65
C GLU A 157 -28.65 -30.89 -40.79
N GLY A 158 -27.45 -30.45 -41.19
CA GLY A 158 -27.19 -30.10 -42.59
C GLY A 158 -26.27 -28.91 -42.80
N VAL A 159 -25.00 -29.21 -43.14
CA VAL A 159 -23.96 -28.28 -43.64
C VAL A 159 -23.19 -27.47 -42.57
N GLU A 160 -22.74 -28.11 -41.48
CA GLU A 160 -21.98 -27.42 -40.40
C GLU A 160 -20.59 -28.00 -40.06
N GLY A 161 -20.12 -29.08 -40.70
CA GLY A 161 -18.88 -29.75 -40.28
C GLY A 161 -17.59 -28.91 -40.40
N TYR A 162 -17.47 -28.04 -41.42
CA TYR A 162 -16.25 -27.25 -41.65
C TYR A 162 -16.15 -25.99 -40.79
N GLU A 163 -17.27 -25.36 -40.45
CA GLU A 163 -17.29 -24.19 -39.57
C GLU A 163 -17.16 -24.58 -38.09
N GLU A 164 -17.79 -25.69 -37.68
CA GLU A 164 -17.62 -26.25 -36.34
C GLU A 164 -16.17 -26.65 -36.06
N GLU A 165 -15.53 -27.38 -36.99
CA GLU A 165 -14.14 -27.83 -36.82
C GLU A 165 -13.18 -26.63 -36.74
N ARG A 166 -13.41 -25.59 -37.55
CA ARG A 166 -12.66 -24.33 -37.48
C ARG A 166 -12.91 -23.59 -36.16
N SER A 167 -14.12 -23.64 -35.62
CA SER A 167 -14.48 -23.02 -34.34
C SER A 167 -13.82 -23.73 -33.15
N LEU A 168 -13.79 -25.06 -33.15
CA LEU A 168 -13.14 -25.91 -32.15
C LEU A 168 -11.62 -25.71 -32.17
N LEU A 169 -11.01 -25.71 -33.35
CA LEU A 169 -9.58 -25.40 -33.52
C LEU A 169 -9.22 -24.00 -33.03
N MET A 170 -10.09 -23.00 -33.29
CA MET A 170 -9.88 -21.63 -32.81
C MET A 170 -10.08 -21.51 -31.29
N SER A 171 -10.97 -22.30 -30.70
CA SER A 171 -11.17 -22.41 -29.25
C SER A 171 -9.95 -23.04 -28.58
N GLN A 172 -9.46 -24.16 -29.11
CA GLN A 172 -8.28 -24.85 -28.59
C GLN A 172 -7.03 -23.98 -28.67
N LYS A 173 -6.76 -23.33 -29.81
CA LYS A 173 -5.65 -22.38 -29.95
C LYS A 173 -5.72 -21.23 -28.94
N ARG A 174 -6.93 -20.77 -28.58
CA ARG A 174 -7.12 -19.74 -27.56
C ARG A 174 -6.78 -20.27 -26.17
N LEU A 175 -7.20 -21.48 -25.84
CA LEU A 175 -6.86 -22.14 -24.58
C LEU A 175 -5.37 -22.41 -24.46
N GLU A 176 -4.72 -22.85 -25.53
CA GLU A 176 -3.27 -23.06 -25.56
C GLU A 176 -2.49 -21.75 -25.40
N LYS A 177 -2.94 -20.67 -26.07
CA LYS A 177 -2.37 -19.34 -25.87
C LYS A 177 -2.58 -18.85 -24.43
N ARG A 178 -3.71 -19.18 -23.81
CA ARG A 178 -4.09 -18.71 -22.49
C ARG A 178 -3.33 -19.46 -21.38
N PHE A 179 -3.42 -20.79 -21.39
CA PHE A 179 -2.95 -21.67 -20.32
C PHE A 179 -1.62 -22.37 -20.62
N GLY A 180 -1.24 -22.52 -21.88
CA GLY A 180 -0.05 -23.22 -22.33
C GLY A 180 -0.37 -24.51 -23.10
N GLN A 181 0.66 -25.21 -23.55
CA GLN A 181 0.54 -26.32 -24.51
C GLN A 181 0.13 -27.68 -23.89
N SER A 182 0.09 -27.80 -22.55
CA SER A 182 -0.23 -29.09 -21.92
C SER A 182 -1.74 -29.33 -21.90
N PRO A 183 -2.23 -30.37 -22.60
CA PRO A 183 -3.66 -30.68 -22.62
C PRO A 183 -4.15 -31.19 -21.26
N VAL A 184 -3.30 -31.88 -20.50
CA VAL A 184 -3.61 -32.36 -19.15
C VAL A 184 -3.84 -31.18 -18.21
N PHE A 185 -2.98 -30.16 -18.29
CA PHE A 185 -3.16 -28.95 -17.50
C PHE A 185 -4.44 -28.20 -17.90
N ILE A 186 -4.69 -28.00 -19.20
CA ILE A 186 -5.91 -27.36 -19.69
C ILE A 186 -7.14 -28.10 -19.18
N ALA A 187 -7.19 -29.43 -19.31
CA ALA A 187 -8.30 -30.24 -18.82
C ALA A 187 -8.51 -30.08 -17.31
N ALA A 188 -7.44 -30.06 -16.52
CA ALA A 188 -7.50 -29.85 -15.07
C ALA A 188 -8.11 -28.49 -14.69
N THR A 189 -7.93 -27.44 -15.51
CA THR A 189 -8.50 -26.10 -15.23
C THR A 189 -10.03 -26.07 -15.30
N PHE A 190 -10.65 -26.97 -16.08
CA PHE A 190 -12.12 -27.05 -16.20
C PHE A 190 -12.79 -27.81 -15.05
N MET A 191 -12.01 -28.49 -14.21
CA MET A 191 -12.54 -29.24 -13.06
C MET A 191 -12.72 -28.29 -11.87
N GLU A 192 -13.92 -27.74 -11.69
CA GLU A 192 -14.21 -26.78 -10.62
C GLU A 192 -13.97 -27.33 -9.21
N GLN A 193 -14.39 -28.57 -8.94
CA GLN A 193 -14.16 -29.22 -7.64
C GLN A 193 -12.73 -29.77 -7.47
N GLY A 194 -11.91 -29.67 -8.53
CA GLY A 194 -10.56 -30.18 -8.52
C GLY A 194 -10.48 -31.70 -8.57
N GLY A 195 -9.33 -32.23 -8.16
CA GLY A 195 -9.01 -33.66 -8.23
C GLY A 195 -8.47 -34.11 -9.59
N ILE A 196 -8.10 -35.39 -9.64
CA ILE A 196 -7.53 -36.05 -10.82
C ILE A 196 -8.41 -37.26 -11.15
N PRO A 197 -8.69 -37.53 -12.43
CA PRO A 197 -9.40 -38.74 -12.82
C PRO A 197 -8.72 -40.00 -12.26
N PRO A 198 -9.48 -40.97 -11.69
CA PRO A 198 -8.91 -42.17 -11.07
C PRO A 198 -8.15 -43.07 -12.06
N SER A 199 -8.34 -42.90 -13.37
CA SER A 199 -7.67 -43.65 -14.42
C SER A 199 -6.28 -43.11 -14.81
N THR A 200 -5.79 -42.05 -14.18
CA THR A 200 -4.55 -41.40 -14.60
C THR A 200 -3.29 -42.10 -14.08
N ASN A 201 -2.34 -42.40 -14.98
CA ASN A 201 -1.06 -43.03 -14.63
C ASN A 201 -0.11 -42.03 -13.92
N PRO A 202 0.39 -42.33 -12.71
CA PRO A 202 1.34 -41.48 -11.98
C PRO A 202 2.62 -41.13 -12.76
N ALA A 203 3.14 -42.05 -13.57
CA ALA A 203 4.36 -41.81 -14.35
C ALA A 203 4.13 -40.75 -15.44
N THR A 204 2.96 -40.80 -16.09
CA THR A 204 2.54 -39.79 -17.08
C THR A 204 2.32 -38.44 -16.42
N LEU A 205 1.71 -38.40 -15.23
CA LEU A 205 1.54 -37.16 -14.46
C LEU A 205 2.87 -36.52 -14.10
N LEU A 206 3.88 -37.32 -13.72
CA LEU A 206 5.20 -36.79 -13.40
C LEU A 206 5.87 -36.18 -14.64
N LYS A 207 5.74 -36.84 -15.81
CA LYS A 207 6.26 -36.31 -17.07
C LYS A 207 5.59 -34.99 -17.45
N GLU A 208 4.27 -34.90 -17.32
CA GLU A 208 3.51 -33.67 -17.56
C GLU A 208 3.86 -32.58 -16.53
N ALA A 209 4.02 -32.95 -15.26
CA ALA A 209 4.45 -32.05 -14.20
C ALA A 209 5.81 -31.41 -14.51
N ILE A 210 6.77 -32.18 -15.03
CA ILE A 210 8.07 -31.67 -15.49
C ILE A 210 7.91 -30.74 -16.70
N HIS A 211 7.01 -31.07 -17.63
CA HIS A 211 6.77 -30.23 -18.80
C HIS A 211 6.18 -28.85 -18.41
N VAL A 212 5.18 -28.80 -17.53
CA VAL A 212 4.51 -27.54 -17.15
C VAL A 212 5.37 -26.59 -16.30
N ILE A 213 6.48 -27.07 -15.73
CA ILE A 213 7.46 -26.26 -15.00
C ILE A 213 8.67 -25.87 -15.85
N SER A 214 8.72 -26.28 -17.12
CA SER A 214 9.82 -25.92 -18.01
C SER A 214 9.92 -24.40 -18.20
N CYS A 215 11.14 -23.90 -18.38
CA CYS A 215 11.42 -22.47 -18.49
C CYS A 215 10.70 -21.79 -19.66
N GLY A 216 10.55 -22.48 -20.79
CA GLY A 216 9.86 -21.98 -21.97
C GLY A 216 8.34 -22.15 -21.95
N TYR A 217 7.76 -22.70 -20.87
CA TYR A 217 6.32 -22.97 -20.83
C TYR A 217 5.49 -21.67 -20.87
N GLU A 218 6.00 -20.60 -20.27
CA GLU A 218 5.31 -19.32 -20.20
C GLU A 218 5.49 -18.47 -21.47
N ASP A 219 6.37 -18.89 -22.38
CA ASP A 219 6.64 -18.17 -23.62
C ASP A 219 5.39 -18.08 -24.48
N LYS A 220 5.06 -16.85 -24.90
CA LYS A 220 3.86 -16.53 -25.72
C LYS A 220 2.52 -16.86 -25.05
N THR A 221 2.52 -17.24 -23.77
CA THR A 221 1.28 -17.43 -23.00
C THR A 221 0.83 -16.13 -22.31
N GLU A 222 -0.36 -16.19 -21.69
CA GLU A 222 -0.94 -15.11 -20.89
C GLU A 222 -0.61 -15.21 -19.38
N TRP A 223 0.19 -16.21 -18.97
CA TRP A 223 0.76 -16.30 -17.62
C TRP A 223 1.55 -15.03 -17.28
N GLY A 224 1.36 -14.52 -16.07
CA GLY A 224 2.01 -13.29 -15.63
C GLY A 224 1.37 -12.00 -16.14
N LYS A 225 0.64 -12.05 -17.25
CA LYS A 225 0.03 -10.86 -17.89
C LYS A 225 -1.42 -10.69 -17.49
N GLU A 226 -2.18 -11.78 -17.55
CA GLU A 226 -3.60 -11.79 -17.19
C GLU A 226 -3.99 -12.90 -16.22
N ILE A 227 -3.10 -13.89 -16.02
CA ILE A 227 -3.37 -15.14 -15.32
C ILE A 227 -2.23 -15.45 -14.36
N GLY A 228 -2.58 -16.04 -13.23
CA GLY A 228 -1.63 -16.26 -12.14
C GLY A 228 -1.24 -14.95 -11.49
N TRP A 229 -0.03 -14.91 -10.93
CA TRP A 229 0.48 -13.71 -10.28
C TRP A 229 0.86 -12.72 -11.37
N ILE A 230 0.50 -11.45 -11.20
CA ILE A 230 0.71 -10.46 -12.25
C ILE A 230 2.15 -9.93 -12.17
N TYR A 231 2.92 -10.19 -13.20
CA TYR A 231 4.32 -9.79 -13.30
C TYR A 231 4.46 -8.30 -13.62
N GLY A 232 5.64 -7.76 -13.33
CA GLY A 232 6.03 -6.40 -13.76
C GLY A 232 5.93 -5.34 -12.68
N SER A 233 5.72 -5.72 -11.42
CA SER A 233 5.94 -4.84 -10.27
C SER A 233 6.57 -5.60 -9.11
N VAL A 234 7.43 -4.93 -8.34
CA VAL A 234 7.96 -5.46 -7.07
C VAL A 234 6.82 -5.78 -6.06
N THR A 235 5.67 -5.12 -6.18
CA THR A 235 4.48 -5.35 -5.36
C THR A 235 3.38 -6.08 -6.14
N GLU A 236 3.74 -7.23 -6.73
CA GLU A 236 2.82 -8.08 -7.50
C GLU A 236 1.61 -8.55 -6.68
N ASP A 237 1.72 -8.63 -5.36
CA ASP A 237 0.64 -9.04 -4.46
C ASP A 237 -0.59 -8.13 -4.60
N ILE A 238 -0.39 -6.83 -4.38
CA ILE A 238 -1.47 -5.83 -4.45
C ILE A 238 -2.04 -5.79 -5.87
N LEU A 239 -1.17 -5.88 -6.89
CA LEU A 239 -1.56 -5.84 -8.30
C LEU A 239 -2.44 -7.05 -8.67
N THR A 240 -2.08 -8.24 -8.18
CA THR A 240 -2.83 -9.48 -8.41
C THR A 240 -4.21 -9.38 -7.75
N GLY A 241 -4.29 -8.95 -6.49
CA GLY A 241 -5.57 -8.72 -5.81
C GLY A 241 -6.46 -7.69 -6.53
N PHE A 242 -5.87 -6.55 -6.93
CA PHE A 242 -6.56 -5.52 -7.70
C PHE A 242 -7.15 -6.04 -9.01
N LYS A 243 -6.38 -6.85 -9.75
CA LYS A 243 -6.83 -7.44 -11.02
C LYS A 243 -8.04 -8.35 -10.82
N MET A 244 -8.05 -9.13 -9.73
CA MET A 244 -9.17 -10.01 -9.38
C MET A 244 -10.40 -9.19 -8.97
N HIS A 245 -10.24 -8.19 -8.10
CA HIS A 245 -11.34 -7.29 -7.69
C HIS A 245 -11.91 -6.51 -8.89
N ALA A 246 -11.08 -6.13 -9.86
CA ALA A 246 -11.52 -5.45 -11.08
C ALA A 246 -12.42 -6.33 -11.97
N ARG A 247 -12.27 -7.66 -11.93
CA ARG A 247 -13.18 -8.62 -12.59
C ARG A 247 -14.51 -8.78 -11.84
N GLY A 248 -14.58 -8.35 -10.58
CA GLY A 248 -15.78 -8.40 -9.74
C GLY A 248 -15.75 -9.45 -8.65
N TRP A 249 -14.61 -10.10 -8.42
CA TRP A 249 -14.43 -10.98 -7.27
C TRP A 249 -14.45 -10.18 -5.96
N ILE A 250 -14.87 -10.83 -4.88
CA ILE A 250 -14.77 -10.30 -3.51
C ILE A 250 -13.69 -11.05 -2.74
N SER A 251 -13.00 -10.40 -1.82
CA SER A 251 -12.15 -11.07 -0.84
C SER A 251 -12.75 -10.94 0.56
N ILE A 252 -12.28 -11.76 1.50
CA ILE A 252 -12.78 -11.78 2.88
C ILE A 252 -11.61 -11.62 3.84
N TYR A 253 -11.78 -10.81 4.88
CA TYR A 253 -10.80 -10.64 5.94
C TYR A 253 -11.15 -11.46 7.19
N CYS A 254 -10.44 -12.56 7.42
CA CYS A 254 -10.69 -13.44 8.55
C CYS A 254 -9.75 -13.15 9.72
N MET A 255 -10.30 -12.73 10.86
CA MET A 255 -9.54 -12.42 12.07
C MET A 255 -9.94 -13.31 13.26
N PRO A 256 -9.38 -14.52 13.35
CA PRO A 256 -9.61 -15.38 14.51
C PRO A 256 -9.05 -14.78 15.80
N PRO A 257 -9.63 -15.12 16.97
CA PRO A 257 -9.12 -14.66 18.27
C PRO A 257 -7.66 -15.05 18.52
N ARG A 258 -7.25 -16.24 18.07
CA ARG A 258 -5.86 -16.66 18.01
C ARG A 258 -5.33 -16.36 16.60
N PRO A 259 -4.24 -15.60 16.43
CA PRO A 259 -3.65 -15.36 15.13
C PRO A 259 -3.44 -16.66 14.35
N ALA A 260 -3.98 -16.73 13.14
CA ALA A 260 -3.87 -17.92 12.29
C ALA A 260 -2.43 -18.17 11.86
N PHE A 261 -1.76 -17.10 11.42
CA PHE A 261 -0.39 -17.10 10.96
C PHE A 261 0.43 -16.14 11.81
N LYS A 262 1.66 -16.55 12.12
CA LYS A 262 2.65 -15.72 12.78
C LYS A 262 3.95 -15.76 11.99
N GLY A 263 4.66 -14.66 11.91
CA GLY A 263 5.96 -14.59 11.27
C GLY A 263 7.01 -13.85 12.09
N SER A 264 8.25 -13.87 11.61
CA SER A 264 9.37 -13.15 12.24
C SER A 264 9.47 -11.73 11.69
N ALA A 265 9.39 -10.70 12.55
CA ALA A 265 9.56 -9.32 12.11
C ALA A 265 11.05 -8.98 11.87
N PRO A 266 11.34 -8.04 10.94
CA PRO A 266 12.68 -7.44 10.84
C PRO A 266 13.07 -6.77 12.16
N ILE A 267 14.20 -7.18 12.73
CA ILE A 267 14.71 -6.65 14.00
C ILE A 267 15.46 -5.33 13.80
N ASN A 268 16.07 -5.15 12.62
CA ASN A 268 16.92 -3.99 12.31
C ASN A 268 16.18 -2.90 11.53
N LEU A 269 16.47 -1.63 11.86
CA LEU A 269 15.91 -0.46 11.16
C LEU A 269 16.28 -0.43 9.67
N SER A 270 17.51 -0.83 9.31
CA SER A 270 17.94 -0.84 7.89
C SER A 270 17.06 -1.75 7.03
N ASP A 271 16.72 -2.92 7.55
CA ASP A 271 15.96 -3.92 6.81
C ASP A 271 14.50 -3.48 6.71
N ARG A 272 13.98 -2.86 7.77
CA ARG A 272 12.66 -2.22 7.77
C ARG A 272 12.57 -1.09 6.75
N LEU A 273 13.57 -0.21 6.68
CA LEU A 273 13.60 0.89 5.70
C LEU A 273 13.69 0.37 4.27
N ASN A 274 14.52 -0.64 4.00
CA ASN A 274 14.60 -1.28 2.69
C ASN A 274 13.28 -1.97 2.31
N GLN A 275 12.57 -2.57 3.28
CA GLN A 275 11.26 -3.14 3.05
C GLN A 275 10.23 -2.08 2.64
N VAL A 276 10.14 -0.97 3.38
CA VAL A 276 9.23 0.14 3.04
C VAL A 276 9.62 0.78 1.70
N LEU A 277 10.91 0.89 1.41
CA LEU A 277 11.39 1.37 0.10
C LEU A 277 10.91 0.47 -1.04
N ARG A 278 11.00 -0.86 -0.91
CA ARG A 278 10.49 -1.79 -1.92
C ARG A 278 8.98 -1.63 -2.13
N TRP A 279 8.21 -1.44 -1.06
CA TRP A 279 6.77 -1.19 -1.15
C TRP A 279 6.46 0.12 -1.87
N ALA A 280 7.21 1.18 -1.57
CA ALA A 280 7.05 2.48 -2.23
C ALA A 280 7.41 2.40 -3.73
N LEU A 281 8.52 1.75 -4.07
CA LEU A 281 8.94 1.52 -5.45
C LEU A 281 7.90 0.73 -6.24
N GLY A 282 7.43 -0.40 -5.71
CA GLY A 282 6.40 -1.19 -6.37
C GLY A 282 5.08 -0.42 -6.56
N SER A 283 4.69 0.40 -5.58
CA SER A 283 3.50 1.26 -5.71
C SER A 283 3.66 2.29 -6.84
N ILE A 284 4.83 2.92 -6.98
CA ILE A 284 5.12 3.84 -8.08
C ILE A 284 5.18 3.12 -9.43
N GLU A 285 5.75 1.92 -9.49
CA GLU A 285 5.73 1.08 -10.70
C GLU A 285 4.29 0.79 -11.14
N ILE A 286 3.40 0.40 -10.22
CA ILE A 286 1.98 0.19 -10.51
C ILE A 286 1.32 1.49 -10.98
N LEU A 287 1.61 2.62 -10.33
CA LEU A 287 1.08 3.94 -10.69
C LEU A 287 1.43 4.32 -12.13
N LEU A 288 2.67 4.04 -12.56
CA LEU A 288 3.17 4.34 -13.91
C LEU A 288 2.85 3.24 -14.93
N SER A 289 2.41 2.07 -14.48
CA SER A 289 2.06 0.94 -15.33
C SER A 289 0.71 1.11 -16.04
N ARG A 290 0.44 0.24 -17.02
CA ARG A 290 -0.88 0.09 -17.65
C ARG A 290 -1.98 -0.26 -16.64
N HIS A 291 -1.63 -0.85 -15.49
CA HIS A 291 -2.57 -1.36 -14.49
C HIS A 291 -2.91 -0.35 -13.39
N CYS A 292 -2.59 0.94 -13.56
CA CYS A 292 -2.93 1.95 -12.58
C CYS A 292 -4.45 2.05 -12.32
N PRO A 293 -4.91 2.01 -11.04
CA PRO A 293 -6.33 2.11 -10.68
C PRO A 293 -7.05 3.38 -11.18
N ILE A 294 -6.31 4.45 -11.50
CA ILE A 294 -6.83 5.74 -11.96
C ILE A 294 -7.43 5.64 -13.37
N TRP A 295 -6.90 4.79 -14.26
CA TRP A 295 -7.40 4.61 -15.63
C TRP A 295 -7.73 3.16 -16.01
N TYR A 296 -7.21 2.18 -15.26
CA TYR A 296 -7.44 0.77 -15.55
C TYR A 296 -8.79 0.27 -15.02
N GLY A 297 -9.41 -0.66 -15.75
CA GLY A 297 -10.53 -1.44 -15.21
C GLY A 297 -11.86 -0.68 -15.02
N TYR A 298 -12.08 0.46 -15.69
CA TYR A 298 -13.37 1.18 -15.64
C TYR A 298 -14.53 0.43 -16.33
N LYS A 299 -14.20 -0.52 -17.22
CA LYS A 299 -15.17 -1.46 -17.81
C LYS A 299 -15.42 -2.67 -16.91
N GLY A 300 -14.74 -2.77 -15.77
CA GLY A 300 -14.83 -3.86 -14.81
C GLY A 300 -15.95 -3.64 -13.79
N ARG A 301 -15.92 -4.44 -12.72
CA ARG A 301 -16.95 -4.46 -11.66
C ARG A 301 -16.43 -4.00 -10.30
N LEU A 302 -15.33 -3.23 -10.28
CA LEU A 302 -14.75 -2.68 -9.06
C LEU A 302 -15.67 -1.60 -8.47
N ARG A 303 -16.01 -1.71 -7.17
CA ARG A 303 -16.80 -0.69 -6.47
C ARG A 303 -16.04 0.63 -6.42
N LEU A 304 -16.77 1.76 -6.45
CA LEU A 304 -16.14 3.09 -6.47
C LEU A 304 -15.27 3.35 -5.24
N LEU A 305 -15.77 3.01 -4.05
CA LEU A 305 -15.05 3.23 -2.79
C LEU A 305 -13.81 2.31 -2.69
N GLU A 306 -13.93 1.08 -3.18
CA GLU A 306 -12.80 0.15 -3.32
C GLU A 306 -11.74 0.70 -4.28
N ARG A 307 -12.16 1.28 -5.41
CA ARG A 307 -11.24 1.95 -6.34
C ARG A 307 -10.50 3.10 -5.67
N LEU A 308 -11.19 3.92 -4.88
CA LEU A 308 -10.55 5.01 -4.14
C LEU A 308 -9.55 4.48 -3.12
N ALA A 309 -9.85 3.37 -2.44
CA ALA A 309 -8.91 2.70 -1.55
C ALA A 309 -7.66 2.20 -2.29
N TYR A 310 -7.81 1.57 -3.46
CA TYR A 310 -6.68 1.18 -4.30
C TYR A 310 -5.87 2.39 -4.77
N ILE A 311 -6.52 3.48 -5.21
CA ILE A 311 -5.83 4.71 -5.60
C ILE A 311 -4.99 5.23 -4.43
N ASN A 312 -5.57 5.30 -3.22
CA ASN A 312 -4.86 5.73 -2.02
C ASN A 312 -3.64 4.86 -1.72
N THR A 313 -3.78 3.53 -1.80
CA THR A 313 -2.68 2.56 -1.60
C THR A 313 -1.60 2.62 -2.68
N ILE A 314 -1.89 3.14 -3.87
CA ILE A 314 -0.88 3.26 -4.94
C ILE A 314 -0.21 4.64 -4.93
N VAL A 315 -0.93 5.71 -4.60
CA VAL A 315 -0.42 7.08 -4.62
C VAL A 315 0.24 7.53 -3.32
N TYR A 316 0.14 6.76 -2.22
CA TYR A 316 0.72 7.17 -0.92
C TYR A 316 2.20 7.57 -0.96
N PRO A 317 3.10 6.98 -1.78
CA PRO A 317 4.49 7.41 -1.77
C PRO A 317 4.66 8.86 -2.27
N LEU A 318 3.75 9.35 -3.12
CA LEU A 318 3.80 10.72 -3.63
C LEU A 318 3.51 11.76 -2.55
N THR A 319 2.83 11.41 -1.45
CA THR A 319 2.61 12.33 -0.33
C THR A 319 3.92 12.71 0.37
N SER A 320 4.99 11.94 0.18
CA SER A 320 6.32 12.25 0.71
C SER A 320 6.92 13.54 0.15
N ILE A 321 6.61 13.90 -1.10
CA ILE A 321 7.12 15.10 -1.76
C ILE A 321 6.59 16.39 -1.09
N PRO A 322 5.26 16.62 -1.01
CA PRO A 322 4.74 17.79 -0.30
C PRO A 322 5.03 17.72 1.20
N LEU A 323 5.11 16.53 1.80
CA LEU A 323 5.50 16.38 3.21
C LEU A 323 6.93 16.85 3.45
N LEU A 324 7.88 16.51 2.58
CA LEU A 324 9.26 16.98 2.70
C LEU A 324 9.33 18.51 2.58
N ALA A 325 8.63 19.10 1.60
CA ALA A 325 8.53 20.54 1.47
C ALA A 325 7.91 21.20 2.72
N TYR A 326 6.85 20.59 3.27
CA TYR A 326 6.21 21.04 4.50
C TYR A 326 7.15 20.99 5.70
N CYS A 327 7.93 19.92 5.87
CA CYS A 327 8.90 19.80 6.96
C CYS A 327 10.08 20.78 6.86
N MET A 328 10.39 21.25 5.65
CA MET A 328 11.44 22.25 5.39
C MET A 328 10.94 23.70 5.54
N LEU A 329 9.62 23.91 5.46
CA LEU A 329 9.00 25.22 5.48
C LEU A 329 9.28 26.02 6.78
N PRO A 330 9.19 25.44 8.00
CA PRO A 330 9.44 26.18 9.24
C PRO A 330 10.88 26.69 9.31
N ALA A 331 11.85 25.85 8.94
CA ALA A 331 13.25 26.23 8.89
C ALA A 331 13.50 27.38 7.90
N PHE A 332 12.91 27.31 6.70
CA PHE A 332 12.99 28.41 5.73
C PHE A 332 12.38 29.71 6.28
N CYS A 333 11.23 29.64 6.94
CA CYS A 333 10.58 30.81 7.56
C CYS A 333 11.40 31.41 8.70
N LEU A 334 12.10 30.58 9.47
CA LEU A 334 13.02 31.01 10.53
C LEU A 334 14.27 31.68 9.96
N LEU A 335 14.87 31.11 8.92
CA LEU A 335 16.11 31.62 8.32
C LEU A 335 15.91 32.89 7.48
N THR A 336 14.81 32.96 6.72
CA THR A 336 14.56 34.10 5.81
C THR A 336 13.79 35.24 6.46
N GLY A 337 13.30 35.06 7.69
CA GLY A 337 12.46 36.04 8.37
C GLY A 337 11.05 36.19 7.79
N LYS A 338 10.74 35.64 6.61
CA LYS A 338 9.41 35.73 5.98
C LYS A 338 8.41 34.80 6.67
N PHE A 339 7.19 35.29 6.90
CA PHE A 339 6.07 34.50 7.38
C PHE A 339 5.11 34.27 6.20
N ILE A 340 4.83 33.01 5.87
CA ILE A 340 4.12 32.63 4.64
C ILE A 340 2.59 32.71 4.81
N ILE A 341 2.09 32.86 6.03
CA ILE A 341 0.64 32.97 6.32
C ILE A 341 0.32 34.41 6.74
N PRO A 342 -0.53 35.17 6.03
CA PRO A 342 -0.98 36.46 6.52
C PRO A 342 -1.72 36.28 7.86
N GLU A 343 -1.45 37.15 8.84
CA GLU A 343 -1.95 37.08 10.23
C GLU A 343 -3.48 36.91 10.38
N GLY A 344 -4.25 37.19 9.32
CA GLY A 344 -5.71 37.03 9.30
C GLY A 344 -6.21 35.59 9.45
N LEU A 345 -5.49 34.58 8.95
CA LEU A 345 -5.96 33.18 9.02
C LEU A 345 -5.83 32.60 10.44
N LEU A 346 -4.82 33.04 11.20
CA LEU A 346 -4.63 32.65 12.59
C LEU A 346 -5.70 33.27 13.50
N LYS A 347 -6.13 34.51 13.21
CA LYS A 347 -7.23 35.19 13.92
C LYS A 347 -8.59 34.51 13.77
N VAL A 348 -8.84 33.83 12.64
CA VAL A 348 -10.10 33.11 12.40
C VAL A 348 -10.08 31.69 13.00
N LEU A 349 -8.91 31.05 13.05
CA LEU A 349 -8.77 29.68 13.58
C LEU A 349 -8.55 29.63 15.10
N ALA A 350 -8.01 30.67 15.72
CA ALA A 350 -7.70 30.70 17.16
C ALA A 350 -8.90 31.07 18.07
N GLY A 351 -10.12 31.15 17.55
CA GLY A 351 -11.34 31.46 18.32
C GLY A 351 -11.90 30.30 19.16
N ILE A 352 -11.07 29.35 19.61
CA ILE A 352 -11.48 28.26 20.49
C ILE A 352 -10.44 28.12 21.61
N ASP A 353 -10.87 28.43 22.83
CA ASP A 353 -10.11 28.23 24.06
C ASP A 353 -9.78 26.74 24.24
N THR A 354 -8.51 26.38 24.13
CA THR A 354 -8.02 25.05 24.55
C THR A 354 -7.12 25.22 25.76
N ASN A 355 -7.72 25.14 26.95
CA ASN A 355 -6.99 24.85 28.18
C ASN A 355 -6.48 23.40 28.11
N PHE A 356 -5.17 23.24 27.95
CA PHE A 356 -4.51 21.93 27.96
C PHE A 356 -3.77 21.74 29.29
N THR A 357 -4.36 20.96 30.20
CA THR A 357 -3.68 20.48 31.40
C THR A 357 -2.73 19.34 31.03
N VAL A 358 -1.44 19.59 31.19
CA VAL A 358 -0.37 18.59 30.99
C VAL A 358 -0.37 17.62 32.17
N THR A 359 -0.64 16.34 31.91
CA THR A 359 -0.32 15.27 32.87
C THR A 359 1.09 14.76 32.60
N SER A 360 1.98 14.93 33.57
CA SER A 360 3.30 14.31 33.60
C SER A 360 3.18 12.81 33.88
N LYS A 361 3.98 12.01 33.18
CA LYS A 361 4.40 10.68 33.62
C LYS A 361 5.86 10.46 33.24
N ALA A 362 6.73 10.43 34.25
CA ALA A 362 7.88 9.52 34.30
C ALA A 362 7.36 8.19 34.91
N SER A 363 8.00 7.02 34.83
CA SER A 363 9.39 6.64 34.65
C SER A 363 9.47 5.15 34.22
N ASP A 364 10.60 4.80 33.59
CA ASP A 364 11.42 3.58 33.66
C ASP A 364 10.81 2.16 33.53
N ASP A 365 11.34 1.41 32.55
CA ASP A 365 12.10 0.18 32.84
C ASP A 365 12.97 -0.21 31.63
N ASP A 366 14.28 -0.25 31.86
CA ASP A 366 15.30 -0.81 30.96
C ASP A 366 15.47 -2.31 31.27
N GLY A 367 15.54 -3.16 30.24
CA GLY A 367 15.96 -4.55 30.41
C GLY A 367 15.72 -5.42 29.17
N ASP A 368 16.83 -5.94 28.62
CA ASP A 368 16.90 -7.13 27.76
C ASP A 368 16.44 -7.05 26.30
N PHE A 369 17.09 -6.22 25.46
CA PHE A 369 17.25 -6.56 24.03
C PHE A 369 18.53 -5.95 23.42
N ALA A 370 19.72 -6.37 23.88
CA ALA A 370 21.00 -5.86 23.38
C ALA A 370 21.24 -6.10 21.87
N GLU A 371 20.50 -7.03 21.25
CA GLU A 371 20.61 -7.35 19.81
C GLU A 371 19.75 -6.45 18.90
N LEU A 372 18.77 -5.70 19.43
CA LEU A 372 17.86 -4.84 18.65
C LEU A 372 18.50 -3.50 18.21
N TYR A 373 19.76 -3.25 18.59
CA TYR A 373 20.44 -1.95 18.51
C TYR A 373 21.53 -1.88 17.43
N VAL A 374 21.52 -2.79 16.44
CA VAL A 374 22.46 -2.70 15.31
C VAL A 374 21.99 -1.61 14.33
N PHE A 375 22.30 -0.38 14.68
CA PHE A 375 22.16 0.75 13.77
C PHE A 375 23.20 0.62 12.64
N LYS A 376 22.71 0.47 11.41
CA LYS A 376 23.50 0.43 10.18
C LYS A 376 23.21 1.69 9.37
N TRP A 377 24.24 2.52 9.17
CA TRP A 377 24.13 3.74 8.37
C TRP A 377 23.77 3.40 6.91
N THR A 378 22.82 4.13 6.34
CA THR A 378 22.40 4.00 4.94
C THR A 378 22.09 5.38 4.35
N SER A 379 22.19 5.52 3.02
CA SER A 379 21.87 6.77 2.32
C SER A 379 20.39 7.18 2.48
N LEU A 380 19.49 6.25 2.86
CA LEU A 380 18.09 6.53 3.18
C LEU A 380 17.92 7.43 4.40
N LEU A 381 18.97 7.59 5.22
CA LEU A 381 18.97 8.43 6.41
C LEU A 381 19.37 9.88 6.11
N ILE A 382 19.85 10.19 4.91
CA ILE A 382 20.28 11.54 4.53
C ILE A 382 19.09 12.53 4.60
N PRO A 383 17.93 12.28 3.94
CA PRO A 383 16.81 13.23 4.01
C PRO A 383 16.33 13.55 5.43
N PRO A 384 16.03 12.58 6.33
CA PRO A 384 15.56 12.89 7.68
C PRO A 384 16.64 13.57 8.55
N THR A 385 17.93 13.23 8.38
CA THR A 385 19.01 13.92 9.10
C THR A 385 19.18 15.36 8.61
N THR A 386 19.08 15.61 7.30
CA THR A 386 19.12 16.96 6.73
C THR A 386 17.95 17.82 7.22
N VAL A 387 16.71 17.30 7.22
CA VAL A 387 15.52 18.01 7.74
C VAL A 387 15.71 18.38 9.21
N LEU A 388 16.24 17.45 10.02
CA LEU A 388 16.51 17.68 11.43
C LEU A 388 17.54 18.80 11.64
N ILE A 389 18.69 18.73 10.96
CA ILE A 389 19.78 19.70 11.10
C ILE A 389 19.30 21.10 10.67
N ILE A 390 18.60 21.21 9.54
CA ILE A 390 18.16 22.51 9.02
C ILE A 390 17.10 23.15 9.94
N ASN A 391 16.19 22.36 10.53
CA ASN A 391 15.23 22.89 11.52
C ASN A 391 15.93 23.33 12.82
N LEU A 392 16.93 22.58 13.31
CA LEU A 392 17.72 22.97 14.48
C LEU A 392 18.50 24.27 14.23
N VAL A 393 19.19 24.38 13.09
CA VAL A 393 19.90 25.61 12.70
C VAL A 393 18.93 26.77 12.54
N GLY A 394 17.77 26.53 11.93
CA GLY A 394 16.71 27.53 11.80
C GLY A 394 16.23 28.06 13.15
N ILE A 395 16.02 27.19 14.15
CA ILE A 395 15.62 27.61 15.50
C ILE A 395 16.69 28.51 16.12
N VAL A 396 17.96 28.09 16.09
CA VAL A 396 19.06 28.88 16.69
C VAL A 396 19.19 30.24 16.00
N ALA A 397 19.16 30.26 14.67
CA ALA A 397 19.23 31.50 13.90
C ALA A 397 18.02 32.42 14.15
N GLY A 398 16.80 31.87 14.18
CA GLY A 398 15.57 32.62 14.41
C GLY A 398 15.49 33.23 15.81
N VAL A 399 15.91 32.48 16.84
CA VAL A 399 16.00 32.98 18.22
C VAL A 399 17.08 34.07 18.34
N SER A 400 18.25 33.86 17.74
CA SER A 400 19.34 34.85 17.74
C SER A 400 18.90 36.16 17.06
N TYR A 401 18.21 36.08 15.92
CA TYR A 401 17.67 37.25 15.22
C TYR A 401 16.62 38.01 16.06
N ALA A 402 15.68 37.31 16.69
CA ALA A 402 14.64 37.95 17.50
C ALA A 402 15.19 38.62 18.76
N ILE A 403 16.21 38.04 19.40
CA ILE A 403 16.91 38.67 20.53
C ILE A 403 17.54 40.00 20.10
N ASN A 404 18.09 40.06 18.88
CA ASN A 404 18.73 41.28 18.36
C ASN A 404 17.75 42.30 17.74
N SER A 405 16.54 41.89 17.35
CA SER A 405 15.56 42.75 16.66
C SER A 405 14.49 43.38 17.57
N GLY A 406 14.55 43.12 18.88
CA GLY A 406 13.61 43.67 19.87
C GLY A 406 12.26 42.95 19.93
N TYR A 407 11.39 43.39 20.86
CA TYR A 407 10.19 42.67 21.29
C TYR A 407 9.14 42.42 20.18
N GLN A 408 9.10 43.26 19.15
CA GLN A 408 8.13 43.17 18.05
C GLN A 408 8.29 41.88 17.20
N SER A 409 9.46 41.26 17.23
CA SER A 409 9.75 40.03 16.48
C SER A 409 9.29 38.74 17.18
N TRP A 410 8.92 38.81 18.46
CA TRP A 410 8.64 37.62 19.30
C TRP A 410 7.31 36.94 18.99
N GLY A 411 6.28 37.71 18.64
CA GLY A 411 4.97 37.17 18.25
C GLY A 411 5.07 36.24 17.03
N PRO A 412 5.57 36.74 15.87
CA PRO A 412 5.79 35.92 14.69
C PRO A 412 6.79 34.78 14.89
N LEU A 413 7.79 34.95 15.76
CA LEU A 413 8.76 33.91 16.10
C LEU A 413 8.08 32.70 16.75
N PHE A 414 7.13 32.91 17.68
CA PHE A 414 6.48 31.82 18.40
C PHE A 414 5.81 30.81 17.46
N GLY A 415 5.06 31.30 16.46
CA GLY A 415 4.43 30.44 15.46
C GLY A 415 5.45 29.65 14.64
N LYS A 416 6.55 30.27 14.23
CA LYS A 416 7.63 29.61 13.48
C LYS A 416 8.34 28.53 14.32
N LEU A 417 8.61 28.83 15.58
CA LEU A 417 9.22 27.88 16.52
C LEU A 417 8.30 26.69 16.80
N PHE A 418 7.00 26.92 16.97
CA PHE A 418 6.03 25.85 17.19
C PHE A 418 6.08 24.81 16.07
N PHE A 419 6.02 25.24 14.80
CA PHE A 419 6.08 24.30 13.67
C PHE A 419 7.45 23.61 13.55
N ALA A 420 8.56 24.31 13.78
CA ALA A 420 9.89 23.70 13.72
C ALA A 420 10.08 22.65 14.84
N ILE A 421 9.64 22.95 16.07
CA ILE A 421 9.67 22.01 17.20
C ILE A 421 8.73 20.83 16.94
N TRP A 422 7.56 21.05 16.34
CA TRP A 422 6.63 19.99 15.97
C TRP A 422 7.26 19.00 14.99
N VAL A 423 7.99 19.48 13.97
CA VAL A 423 8.74 18.63 13.03
C VAL A 423 9.83 17.84 13.76
N ILE A 424 10.62 18.50 14.62
CA ILE A 424 11.69 17.85 15.40
C ILE A 424 11.13 16.79 16.35
N ALA A 425 10.00 17.06 17.00
CA ALA A 425 9.35 16.12 17.92
C ALA A 425 8.94 14.82 17.21
N HIS A 426 8.43 14.90 15.98
CA HIS A 426 8.11 13.71 15.18
C HIS A 426 9.36 12.95 14.70
N LEU A 427 10.47 13.66 14.47
CA LEU A 427 11.76 13.04 14.12
C LEU A 427 12.59 12.59 15.34
N TYR A 428 12.14 12.85 16.56
CA TYR A 428 12.87 12.51 17.78
C TYR A 428 13.09 11.00 17.99
N PRO A 429 12.11 10.11 17.76
CA PRO A 429 12.35 8.67 17.83
C PRO A 429 13.43 8.21 16.84
N PHE A 430 13.49 8.84 15.66
CA PHE A 430 14.54 8.61 14.67
C PHE A 430 15.90 9.07 15.19
N LEU A 431 15.98 10.24 15.83
CA LEU A 431 17.20 10.72 16.50
C LEU A 431 17.66 9.77 17.61
N LYS A 432 16.74 9.27 18.46
CA LYS A 432 17.06 8.24 19.46
C LYS A 432 17.61 6.97 18.81
N GLY A 433 17.09 6.57 17.65
CA GLY A 433 17.61 5.45 16.86
C GLY A 433 19.03 5.67 16.33
N LEU A 434 19.34 6.87 15.84
CA LEU A 434 20.70 7.25 15.40
C LEU A 434 21.72 7.22 16.56
N VAL A 435 21.30 7.67 17.74
CA VAL A 435 22.14 7.77 18.95
C VAL A 435 22.21 6.44 19.72
N GLY A 436 21.31 5.49 19.41
CA GLY A 436 21.05 4.25 20.14
C GLY A 436 22.19 3.21 20.20
N ARG A 437 23.41 3.56 19.78
CA ARG A 437 24.61 2.72 19.97
C ARG A 437 25.62 3.31 20.95
N GLN A 438 25.41 4.53 21.43
CA GLN A 438 26.32 5.18 22.36
C GLN A 438 25.61 5.50 23.66
N ASN A 439 25.63 4.53 24.59
CA ASN A 439 25.66 4.80 26.04
C ASN A 439 26.91 5.62 26.47
N ARG A 440 27.49 6.41 25.56
CA ARG A 440 28.74 7.17 25.73
C ARG A 440 28.59 8.66 25.49
N THR A 441 27.54 9.13 24.81
CA THR A 441 27.23 10.56 24.73
C THR A 441 26.12 10.83 25.73
N PRO A 442 26.46 11.12 27.01
CA PRO A 442 25.44 11.43 27.99
C PRO A 442 24.64 12.62 27.47
N THR A 443 23.31 12.60 27.66
CA THR A 443 22.37 13.65 27.22
C THR A 443 22.88 15.05 27.56
N ILE A 444 23.64 15.16 28.65
CA ILE A 444 24.34 16.38 29.08
C ILE A 444 25.30 16.94 28.03
N VAL A 445 26.07 16.12 27.30
CA VAL A 445 26.99 16.58 26.24
C VAL A 445 26.20 17.20 25.08
N ILE A 446 25.08 16.58 24.69
CA ILE A 446 24.21 17.13 23.64
C ILE A 446 23.62 18.47 24.09
N VAL A 447 23.14 18.56 25.34
CA VAL A 447 22.63 19.82 25.91
C VAL A 447 23.72 20.90 25.94
N TRP A 448 24.93 20.57 26.38
CA TRP A 448 26.06 21.49 26.38
C TRP A 448 26.49 21.93 24.97
N SER A 449 26.48 21.02 23.99
CA SER A 449 26.77 21.38 22.59
C SER A 449 25.73 22.34 22.01
N ILE A 450 24.43 22.13 22.31
CA ILE A 450 23.35 23.05 21.88
C ILE A 450 23.52 24.42 22.54
N LEU A 451 23.83 24.44 23.84
CA LEU A 451 24.04 25.67 24.60
C LEU A 451 25.25 26.45 24.07
N LEU A 452 26.38 25.79 23.85
CA LEU A 452 27.57 26.39 23.26
C LEU A 452 27.30 26.91 21.84
N ALA A 453 26.65 26.13 20.98
CA ALA A 453 26.29 26.57 19.63
C ALA A 453 25.38 27.81 19.63
N SER A 454 24.45 27.90 20.60
CA SER A 454 23.58 29.06 20.80
C SER A 454 24.38 30.29 21.22
N ILE A 455 25.32 30.14 22.15
CA ILE A 455 26.23 31.24 22.57
C ILE A 455 27.09 31.71 21.39
N PHE A 456 27.70 30.79 20.63
CA PHE A 456 28.49 31.13 19.45
C PHE A 456 27.67 31.86 18.38
N SER A 457 26.42 31.43 18.15
CA SER A 457 25.53 32.12 17.20
C SER A 457 25.17 33.53 17.67
N LEU A 458 24.90 33.72 18.97
CA LEU A 458 24.64 35.05 19.54
C LEU A 458 25.86 35.97 19.44
N LEU A 459 27.05 35.45 19.76
CA LEU A 459 28.32 36.19 19.61
C LEU A 459 28.57 36.56 18.15
N TRP A 460 28.36 35.63 17.23
CA TRP A 460 28.54 35.88 15.79
C TRP A 460 27.64 37.00 15.28
N VAL A 461 26.34 36.97 15.60
CA VAL A 461 25.40 38.01 15.16
C VAL A 461 25.74 39.37 15.79
N ARG A 462 26.26 39.39 17.02
CA ARG A 462 26.59 40.63 17.72
C ARG A 462 27.92 41.24 17.26
N ILE A 463 28.88 40.40 16.88
CA ILE A 463 30.18 40.85 16.36
C ILE A 463 30.05 41.23 14.88
N ASP A 464 29.27 40.44 14.11
CA ASP A 464 29.16 40.39 12.65
C ASP A 464 30.16 41.32 11.92
N PRO A 465 31.35 40.81 11.58
CA PRO A 465 32.42 41.61 11.00
C PRO A 465 32.16 42.01 9.54
N PHE A 466 31.09 41.51 8.92
CA PHE A 466 30.77 41.74 7.50
C PHE A 466 29.72 42.84 7.27
N THR A 467 29.13 43.40 8.33
CA THR A 467 28.30 44.60 8.23
C THR A 467 29.20 45.84 8.36
N SER A 468 29.24 46.67 7.32
CA SER A 468 30.05 47.91 7.32
C SER A 468 29.61 48.83 8.46
N GLU A 469 30.55 49.60 9.05
CA GLU A 469 30.22 50.55 10.13
C GLU A 469 29.11 51.53 9.75
N ALA A 470 29.00 51.88 8.47
CA ALA A 470 27.92 52.72 7.94
C ALA A 470 26.53 52.09 8.12
N THR A 471 26.41 50.77 8.05
CA THR A 471 25.15 50.04 8.23
C THR A 471 24.78 49.92 9.71
N LYS A 472 25.79 49.79 10.59
CA LYS A 472 25.62 49.78 12.05
C LYS A 472 25.23 51.17 12.60
N ALA A 473 25.75 52.25 12.01
CA ALA A 473 25.40 53.62 12.38
C ALA A 473 23.97 54.01 11.98
N ALA A 474 23.52 53.59 10.79
CA ALA A 474 22.15 53.85 10.31
C ALA A 474 21.07 53.12 11.14
N ALA A 475 21.35 51.90 11.63
CA ALA A 475 20.41 51.13 12.46
C ALA A 475 20.28 51.65 13.90
N ASN A 476 21.32 52.32 14.42
CA ASN A 476 21.33 52.89 15.77
C ASN A 476 20.79 54.34 15.84
N GLY A 477 20.21 54.86 14.74
CA GLY A 477 19.64 56.21 14.70
C GLY A 477 20.68 57.34 14.78
N GLN A 478 21.97 57.02 14.61
CA GLN A 478 23.04 58.00 14.58
C GLN A 478 23.35 58.37 13.13
N CYS A 479 22.42 59.08 12.48
CA CYS A 479 22.78 59.85 11.30
C CYS A 479 23.40 61.17 11.75
N GLY A 480 24.56 61.53 11.20
CA GLY A 480 25.14 62.86 11.35
C GLY A 480 24.26 63.94 10.70
N ILE A 481 24.71 65.19 10.78
CA ILE A 481 23.97 66.44 10.45
C ILE A 481 23.45 66.52 8.98
N ASN A 482 23.74 65.56 8.11
CA ASN A 482 23.24 65.52 6.73
C ASN A 482 22.35 64.29 6.47
N CYS A 483 21.36 64.10 7.35
CA CYS A 483 20.06 63.62 6.96
C CYS A 483 19.15 64.86 6.79
#